data_AF-A0A081D8S9-F1
#
_entry.id   AF-A0A081D8S9-F1
#
_cell.length_a   1.000
_cell.length_b   1.000
_cell.length_c   1.000
_cell.angle_alpha   90.00
_cell.angle_beta   90.00
_cell.angle_gamma   90.00
#
_symmetry.space_group_name_H-M   'P 1'
#
loop_
_entity.id
_entity.type
_entity.pdbx_description
1 polymer ?
#
loop_
_entity_poly.entity_id
_entity_poly.type
_entity_poly.pdbx_seq_one_letter_code
_entity_poly.pdbx_strand_id
1 'polypeptide(L)'
;MKKRGGGLLDVQLINKTDVLSGYYQLHATFETKDAMGANFINTTLEQLANTLREKANEFQGFSLGMPEVIMSILSNYVPECVVNVSVSCKIDQIGTINGVSGADFARKFTRAVDIATVEPYRAVTHNKGIMNGIDAVVIATGNDFRAVEAGVHAYAARDGQYRSLTRARVENDVFTFEADFPLALGTVGGLTSLHPLSKLAMQILENPSAQDLMKVTAVCGLAQNFAALHSLVTTGIQAGHMKMHLVNMLEQIGASDDEKLLLKKAFQDKTPSFSGLREMLADIRKK
;
A
#
# COMPACT_ATOMS: atom_id res chain seq x y z
N MET A 1 -0.73 -27.22 5.20
CA MET A 1 0.30 -26.24 5.61
C MET A 1 1.59 -26.89 6.10
N LYS A 2 1.57 -27.77 7.12
CA LYS A 2 2.77 -28.44 7.69
C LYS A 2 3.76 -29.03 6.68
N LYS A 3 3.28 -29.77 5.67
CA LYS A 3 4.14 -30.34 4.61
C LYS A 3 4.93 -29.30 3.79
N ARG A 4 4.51 -28.03 3.81
CA ARG A 4 5.18 -26.89 3.14
C ARG A 4 6.03 -26.07 4.11
N GLY A 5 6.22 -26.53 5.36
CA GLY A 5 7.03 -25.84 6.37
C GLY A 5 6.33 -24.70 7.10
N GLY A 6 5.01 -24.56 6.98
CA GLY A 6 4.22 -23.59 7.75
C GLY A 6 3.24 -24.24 8.74
N GLY A 7 2.38 -23.45 9.36
CA GLY A 7 1.34 -23.93 10.27
C GLY A 7 1.16 -23.01 11.48
N LEU A 8 0.46 -23.52 12.49
CA LEU A 8 0.34 -22.90 13.80
C LEU A 8 1.71 -22.95 14.51
N LEU A 9 2.23 -21.78 14.89
CA LEU A 9 3.53 -21.62 15.53
C LEU A 9 3.41 -21.50 17.06
N ASP A 10 2.42 -20.73 17.51
CA ASP A 10 2.25 -20.40 18.92
C ASP A 10 0.77 -20.18 19.24
N VAL A 11 0.40 -20.40 20.51
CA VAL A 11 -0.93 -20.13 21.06
C VAL A 11 -0.76 -19.54 22.46
N GLN A 12 -1.24 -18.32 22.65
CA GLN A 12 -1.19 -17.59 23.92
C GLN A 12 -2.58 -17.30 24.45
N LEU A 13 -2.79 -17.45 25.75
CA LEU A 13 -3.98 -16.96 26.42
C LEU A 13 -3.72 -15.56 26.97
N ILE A 14 -4.38 -14.56 26.41
CA ILE A 14 -4.26 -13.16 26.81
C ILE A 14 -5.47 -12.79 27.65
N ASN A 15 -5.25 -12.39 28.91
CA ASN A 15 -6.28 -11.83 29.77
C ASN A 15 -6.49 -10.34 29.46
N LYS A 16 -7.73 -9.96 29.14
CA LYS A 16 -8.15 -8.59 28.86
C LYS A 16 -9.26 -8.12 29.80
N THR A 17 -9.40 -8.76 30.97
CA THR A 17 -10.43 -8.44 31.98
C THR A 17 -10.38 -6.98 32.42
N ASP A 18 -9.18 -6.38 32.50
CA ASP A 18 -9.01 -4.96 32.85
C ASP A 18 -9.59 -3.99 31.81
N VAL A 19 -9.76 -4.45 30.56
CA VAL A 19 -10.32 -3.67 29.45
C VAL A 19 -11.81 -3.97 29.26
N LEU A 20 -12.19 -5.24 29.39
CA LEU A 20 -13.57 -5.71 29.29
C LEU A 20 -13.74 -6.91 30.22
N SER A 21 -14.67 -6.81 31.18
CA SER A 21 -14.89 -7.84 32.20
C SER A 21 -15.07 -9.23 31.58
N GLY A 22 -14.25 -10.19 32.03
CA GLY A 22 -14.30 -11.58 31.57
C GLY A 22 -13.80 -11.81 30.13
N TYR A 23 -13.11 -10.84 29.54
CA TYR A 23 -12.61 -10.95 28.17
C TYR A 23 -11.23 -11.61 28.11
N TYR A 24 -11.12 -12.68 27.32
CA TYR A 24 -9.89 -13.41 27.04
C TYR A 24 -9.71 -13.61 25.55
N GLN A 25 -8.46 -13.67 25.11
CA GLN A 25 -8.10 -13.97 23.72
C GLN A 25 -7.23 -15.23 23.69
N LEU A 26 -7.59 -16.20 22.87
CA LEU A 26 -6.68 -17.26 22.47
C LEU A 26 -5.96 -16.81 21.19
N HIS A 27 -4.82 -16.14 21.37
CA HIS A 27 -4.06 -15.57 20.27
C HIS A 27 -3.16 -16.64 19.66
N ALA A 28 -3.43 -16.99 18.41
CA ALA A 28 -2.68 -17.97 17.64
C ALA A 28 -1.83 -17.30 16.54
N THR A 29 -0.55 -17.67 16.46
CA THR A 29 0.40 -17.17 15.45
C THR A 29 0.62 -18.21 14.36
N PHE A 30 0.65 -17.81 13.10
CA PHE A 30 0.73 -18.72 11.95
C PHE A 30 1.85 -18.35 10.98
N GLU A 31 2.46 -19.38 10.38
CA GLU A 31 3.29 -19.28 9.17
C GLU A 31 2.51 -19.83 7.97
N THR A 32 2.26 -18.99 6.98
CA THR A 32 1.40 -19.31 5.82
C THR A 32 2.16 -19.49 4.50
N LYS A 33 3.50 -19.31 4.51
CA LYS A 33 4.36 -19.42 3.34
C LYS A 33 3.85 -18.54 2.18
N ASP A 34 3.66 -19.11 1.02
CA ASP A 34 3.23 -18.39 -0.18
C ASP A 34 1.73 -18.07 -0.24
N ALA A 35 0.95 -18.50 0.77
CA ALA A 35 -0.46 -18.18 0.84
C ALA A 35 -0.68 -16.96 1.75
N MET A 36 -1.64 -16.11 1.41
CA MET A 36 -2.19 -15.14 2.36
C MET A 36 -2.72 -15.85 3.62
N GLY A 37 -3.34 -17.02 3.43
CA GLY A 37 -3.64 -17.95 4.51
C GLY A 37 -4.98 -17.75 5.23
N ALA A 38 -5.81 -16.77 4.87
CA ALA A 38 -7.09 -16.47 5.54
C ALA A 38 -7.97 -17.71 5.79
N ASN A 39 -8.25 -18.50 4.74
CA ASN A 39 -9.07 -19.72 4.87
C ASN A 39 -8.41 -20.76 5.79
N PHE A 40 -7.10 -20.95 5.68
CA PHE A 40 -6.37 -21.91 6.51
C PHE A 40 -6.36 -21.48 7.98
N ILE A 41 -6.14 -20.19 8.24
CA ILE A 41 -6.17 -19.61 9.58
C ILE A 41 -7.56 -19.78 10.19
N ASN A 42 -8.61 -19.36 9.48
CA ASN A 42 -9.98 -19.45 9.99
C ASN A 42 -10.40 -20.88 10.30
N THR A 43 -10.15 -21.84 9.39
CA THR A 43 -10.44 -23.25 9.67
C THR A 43 -9.68 -23.76 10.89
N THR A 44 -8.43 -23.32 11.09
CA THR A 44 -7.66 -23.72 12.28
C THR A 44 -8.21 -23.07 13.55
N LEU A 45 -8.59 -21.79 13.50
CA LEU A 45 -9.19 -21.08 14.63
C LEU A 45 -10.55 -21.66 15.02
N GLU A 46 -11.39 -22.04 14.06
CA GLU A 46 -12.65 -22.74 14.29
C GLU A 46 -12.43 -24.09 14.99
N GLN A 47 -11.42 -24.84 14.56
CA GLN A 47 -11.05 -26.09 15.22
C GLN A 47 -10.54 -25.87 16.64
N LEU A 48 -9.71 -24.84 16.87
CA LEU A 48 -9.25 -24.46 18.21
C LEU A 48 -10.43 -24.06 19.11
N ALA A 49 -11.41 -23.33 18.59
CA ALA A 49 -12.63 -22.98 19.30
C ALA A 49 -13.43 -24.21 19.71
N ASN A 50 -13.61 -25.18 18.81
CA ASN A 50 -14.30 -26.43 19.13
C ASN A 50 -13.56 -27.22 20.21
N THR A 51 -12.24 -27.38 20.08
CA THR A 51 -11.42 -28.07 21.09
C THR A 51 -11.46 -27.36 22.45
N LEU A 52 -11.47 -26.02 22.47
CA LEU A 52 -11.60 -25.26 23.72
C LEU A 52 -12.95 -25.51 24.40
N ARG A 53 -14.05 -25.54 23.65
CA ARG A 53 -15.39 -25.86 24.19
C ARG A 53 -15.44 -27.28 24.76
N GLU A 54 -14.92 -28.26 24.03
CA GLU A 54 -14.84 -29.65 24.48
C GLU A 54 -14.04 -29.77 25.79
N LYS A 55 -12.85 -29.18 25.84
CA LYS A 55 -11.99 -29.23 27.02
C LYS A 55 -12.54 -28.43 28.20
N ALA A 56 -13.24 -27.33 27.95
CA ALA A 56 -13.93 -26.59 29.00
C ALA A 56 -15.04 -27.43 29.65
N ASN A 57 -15.83 -28.17 28.85
CA ASN A 57 -16.87 -29.06 29.39
C ASN A 57 -16.30 -30.19 30.28
N GLU A 58 -15.08 -30.64 29.99
CA GLU A 58 -14.38 -31.65 30.78
C GLU A 58 -13.73 -31.08 32.06
N PHE A 59 -13.54 -29.76 32.15
CA PHE A 59 -12.82 -29.11 33.26
C PHE A 59 -13.76 -28.63 34.37
N GLN A 60 -13.63 -29.23 35.56
CA GLN A 60 -14.48 -28.91 36.72
C GLN A 60 -13.97 -27.71 37.56
N GLY A 61 -12.83 -27.11 37.21
CA GLY A 61 -12.17 -26.09 38.03
C GLY A 61 -12.67 -24.66 37.84
N PHE A 62 -13.74 -24.43 37.08
CA PHE A 62 -14.28 -23.09 36.87
C PHE A 62 -15.09 -22.62 38.08
N SER A 63 -14.71 -21.48 38.67
CA SER A 63 -15.40 -20.89 39.83
C SER A 63 -16.41 -19.80 39.47
N LEU A 64 -16.28 -19.19 38.29
CA LEU A 64 -17.06 -18.01 37.86
C LEU A 64 -18.04 -18.32 36.71
N GLY A 65 -17.99 -19.53 36.15
CA GLY A 65 -18.75 -19.94 34.96
C GLY A 65 -17.84 -20.53 33.88
N MET A 66 -18.44 -21.28 32.95
CA MET A 66 -17.68 -21.84 31.83
C MET A 66 -17.32 -20.75 30.80
N PRO A 67 -16.15 -20.85 30.15
CA PRO A 67 -15.77 -19.93 29.10
C PRO A 67 -16.69 -20.08 27.88
N GLU A 68 -17.16 -18.96 27.36
CA GLU A 68 -17.93 -18.89 26.11
C GLU A 68 -17.03 -18.43 24.96
N VAL A 69 -16.96 -19.22 23.89
CA VAL A 69 -16.24 -18.81 22.67
C VAL A 69 -17.18 -18.00 21.77
N ILE A 70 -17.02 -16.68 21.82
CA ILE A 70 -17.82 -15.71 21.06
C ILE A 70 -17.53 -15.75 19.55
N MET A 71 -16.24 -15.79 19.16
CA MET A 71 -15.83 -15.80 17.76
C MET A 71 -14.42 -16.37 17.58
N SER A 72 -14.13 -16.85 16.36
CA SER A 72 -12.83 -17.39 15.95
C SER A 72 -12.53 -16.92 14.53
N ILE A 73 -11.69 -15.89 14.40
CA ILE A 73 -11.46 -15.22 13.12
C ILE A 73 -10.03 -14.65 13.07
N LEU A 74 -9.43 -14.60 11.88
CA LEU A 74 -8.13 -13.95 11.68
C LEU A 74 -8.16 -12.45 12.01
N SER A 75 -6.98 -11.87 12.24
CA SER A 75 -6.77 -10.42 12.26
C SER A 75 -6.13 -9.97 10.95
N ASN A 76 -6.66 -8.90 10.34
CA ASN A 76 -5.98 -8.22 9.22
C ASN A 76 -4.90 -7.23 9.71
N TYR A 77 -4.86 -6.95 11.02
CA TYR A 77 -3.76 -6.19 11.60
C TYR A 77 -2.58 -7.13 11.84
N VAL A 78 -1.57 -7.04 10.96
CA VAL A 78 -0.39 -7.91 10.89
C VAL A 78 0.91 -7.11 11.12
N PRO A 79 1.10 -6.53 12.33
CA PRO A 79 2.25 -5.65 12.61
C PRO A 79 3.61 -6.37 12.56
N GLU A 80 3.63 -7.70 12.58
CA GLU A 80 4.86 -8.52 12.49
C GLU A 80 5.18 -8.93 11.04
N CYS A 81 4.30 -8.66 10.07
CA CYS A 81 4.49 -8.98 8.66
C CYS A 81 4.87 -7.71 7.89
N VAL A 82 6.06 -7.19 8.18
CA VAL A 82 6.51 -5.88 7.70
C VAL A 82 7.58 -6.02 6.63
N VAL A 83 7.45 -5.23 5.57
CA VAL A 83 8.50 -5.01 4.57
C VAL A 83 9.13 -3.65 4.81
N ASN A 84 10.43 -3.64 5.07
CA ASN A 84 11.23 -2.41 5.12
C ASN A 84 11.78 -2.12 3.72
N VAL A 85 11.60 -0.89 3.24
CA VAL A 85 12.13 -0.43 1.95
C VAL A 85 12.80 0.93 2.10
N SER A 86 13.88 1.16 1.38
CA SER A 86 14.61 2.43 1.40
C SER A 86 15.28 2.72 0.06
N VAL A 87 15.40 4.00 -0.26
CA VAL A 87 16.25 4.52 -1.33
C VAL A 87 17.12 5.64 -0.77
N SER A 88 18.36 5.72 -1.22
CA SER A 88 19.29 6.77 -0.79
C SER A 88 20.19 7.21 -1.92
N CYS A 89 20.55 8.48 -1.93
CA CYS A 89 21.57 9.03 -2.82
C CYS A 89 22.27 10.21 -2.16
N LYS A 90 23.46 10.54 -2.66
CA LYS A 90 24.12 11.79 -2.25
C LYS A 90 23.37 12.99 -2.83
N ILE A 91 23.32 14.10 -2.10
CA ILE A 91 22.61 15.31 -2.53
C ILE A 91 23.16 15.85 -3.86
N ASP A 92 24.47 15.75 -4.09
CA ASP A 92 25.11 16.17 -5.33
C ASP A 92 24.62 15.38 -6.56
N GLN A 93 24.28 14.10 -6.38
CA GLN A 93 23.74 13.23 -7.43
C GLN A 93 22.29 13.57 -7.81
N ILE A 94 21.55 14.29 -6.96
CA ILE A 94 20.18 14.73 -7.26
C ILE A 94 20.20 15.80 -8.37
N GLY A 95 21.26 16.63 -8.41
CA GLY A 95 21.39 17.69 -9.40
C GLY A 95 20.34 18.79 -9.24
N THR A 96 19.88 19.38 -10.36
CA THR A 96 18.79 20.36 -10.37
C THR A 96 17.54 19.73 -10.97
N ILE A 97 16.44 19.73 -10.21
CA ILE A 97 15.17 19.11 -10.60
C ILE A 97 14.12 20.20 -10.75
N ASN A 98 13.62 20.40 -11.97
CA ASN A 98 12.58 21.40 -12.29
C ASN A 98 12.91 22.81 -11.74
N GLY A 99 14.20 23.21 -11.81
CA GLY A 99 14.67 24.50 -11.30
C GLY A 99 14.94 24.57 -9.80
N VAL A 100 14.81 23.45 -9.07
CA VAL A 100 15.11 23.35 -7.64
C VAL A 100 16.45 22.63 -7.45
N SER A 101 17.36 23.19 -6.64
CA SER A 101 18.64 22.55 -6.33
C SER A 101 18.43 21.23 -5.56
N GLY A 102 19.34 20.27 -5.68
CA GLY A 102 19.25 18.99 -4.97
C GLY A 102 19.16 19.15 -3.46
N ALA A 103 19.89 20.13 -2.91
CA ALA A 103 19.84 20.47 -1.49
C ALA A 103 18.47 21.04 -1.08
N ASP A 104 17.90 21.95 -1.87
CA ASP A 104 16.55 22.49 -1.62
C ASP A 104 15.48 21.42 -1.79
N PHE A 105 15.63 20.53 -2.76
CA PHE A 105 14.76 19.40 -2.99
C PHE A 105 14.75 18.48 -1.77
N ALA A 106 15.92 18.01 -1.34
CA ALA A 106 16.06 17.12 -0.18
C ALA A 106 15.50 17.77 1.10
N ARG A 107 15.76 19.07 1.32
CA ARG A 107 15.22 19.82 2.47
C ARG A 107 13.69 19.92 2.42
N LYS A 108 13.11 20.35 1.30
CA LYS A 108 11.65 20.47 1.14
C LYS A 108 10.96 19.11 1.21
N PHE A 109 11.56 18.09 0.61
CA PHE A 109 11.05 16.72 0.62
C PHE A 109 11.00 16.18 2.05
N THR A 110 12.12 16.27 2.78
CA THR A 110 12.20 15.86 4.19
C THR A 110 11.16 16.59 5.02
N ARG A 111 11.05 17.92 4.85
CA ARG A 111 10.06 18.72 5.57
C ARG A 111 8.61 18.31 5.23
N ALA A 112 8.32 17.94 3.98
CA ALA A 112 6.99 17.50 3.59
C ALA A 112 6.62 16.16 4.24
N VAL A 113 7.59 15.24 4.41
CA VAL A 113 7.39 13.99 5.16
C VAL A 113 7.19 14.29 6.64
N ASP A 114 7.98 15.18 7.24
CA ASP A 114 7.81 15.59 8.65
C ASP A 114 6.41 16.16 8.93
N ILE A 115 5.90 17.01 8.03
CA ILE A 115 4.54 17.54 8.13
C ILE A 115 3.53 16.38 8.11
N ALA A 116 3.68 15.40 7.21
CA ALA A 116 2.81 14.23 7.18
C ALA A 116 2.95 13.32 8.42
N THR A 117 4.07 13.35 9.13
CA THR A 117 4.27 12.59 10.37
C THR A 117 3.53 13.21 11.56
N VAL A 118 3.42 14.55 11.60
CA VAL A 118 2.83 15.27 12.74
C VAL A 118 1.38 15.73 12.52
N GLU A 119 0.94 15.89 11.27
CA GLU A 119 -0.38 16.42 10.90
C GLU A 119 -1.28 15.33 10.27
N PRO A 120 -2.28 14.79 11.01
CA PRO A 120 -3.17 13.75 10.51
C PRO A 120 -3.87 14.07 9.19
N TYR A 121 -4.29 15.31 8.95
CA TYR A 121 -4.92 15.68 7.68
C TYR A 121 -3.99 15.46 6.49
N ARG A 122 -2.69 15.75 6.68
CA ARG A 122 -1.69 15.50 5.65
C ARG A 122 -1.32 14.01 5.59
N ALA A 123 -1.17 13.35 6.74
CA ALA A 123 -0.87 11.93 6.85
C ALA A 123 -1.84 11.06 6.03
N VAL A 124 -3.15 11.33 6.13
CA VAL A 124 -4.18 10.60 5.38
C VAL A 124 -3.96 10.72 3.87
N THR A 125 -3.71 11.94 3.38
CA THR A 125 -3.48 12.19 1.96
C THR A 125 -2.14 11.60 1.48
N HIS A 126 -1.14 11.64 2.36
CA HIS A 126 0.19 11.10 2.13
C HIS A 126 0.16 9.57 1.95
N ASN A 127 -0.49 8.88 2.90
CA ASN A 127 -0.63 7.44 2.88
C ASN A 127 -1.57 6.98 1.75
N LYS A 128 -2.64 7.72 1.43
CA LYS A 128 -3.43 7.48 0.21
C LYS A 128 -2.54 7.46 -1.05
N GLY A 129 -1.56 8.38 -1.12
CA GLY A 129 -0.59 8.41 -2.21
C GLY A 129 0.27 7.14 -2.30
N ILE A 130 0.66 6.57 -1.16
CA ILE A 130 1.35 5.26 -1.09
C ILE A 130 0.43 4.15 -1.60
N MET A 131 -0.82 4.12 -1.10
CA MET A 131 -1.80 3.08 -1.42
C MET A 131 -2.18 3.06 -2.91
N ASN A 132 -2.17 4.19 -3.61
CA ASN A 132 -2.31 4.21 -5.08
C ASN A 132 -1.32 3.25 -5.80
N GLY A 133 -0.09 3.12 -5.28
CA GLY A 133 0.92 2.24 -5.85
C GLY A 133 0.79 0.80 -5.35
N ILE A 134 0.55 0.63 -4.05
CA ILE A 134 0.36 -0.69 -3.43
C ILE A 134 -0.86 -1.39 -4.02
N ASP A 135 -2.03 -0.75 -4.00
CA ASP A 135 -3.29 -1.34 -4.46
C ASP A 135 -3.24 -1.72 -5.93
N ALA A 136 -2.53 -0.95 -6.76
CA ALA A 136 -2.37 -1.29 -8.17
C ALA A 136 -1.70 -2.66 -8.35
N VAL A 137 -0.64 -2.95 -7.58
CA VAL A 137 0.05 -4.25 -7.63
C VAL A 137 -0.81 -5.34 -6.98
N VAL A 138 -1.45 -5.04 -5.85
CA VAL A 138 -2.31 -5.99 -5.12
C VAL A 138 -3.49 -6.45 -5.99
N ILE A 139 -4.17 -5.52 -6.66
CA ILE A 139 -5.27 -5.81 -7.58
C ILE A 139 -4.76 -6.58 -8.80
N ALA A 140 -3.66 -6.14 -9.42
CA ALA A 140 -3.11 -6.78 -10.61
C ALA A 140 -2.70 -8.24 -10.35
N THR A 141 -2.23 -8.55 -9.14
CA THR A 141 -1.81 -9.89 -8.72
C THR A 141 -2.92 -10.70 -8.05
N GLY A 142 -4.17 -10.21 -8.07
CA GLY A 142 -5.33 -10.95 -7.57
C GLY A 142 -5.37 -11.13 -6.05
N ASN A 143 -4.68 -10.27 -5.30
CA ASN A 143 -4.68 -10.23 -3.85
C ASN A 143 -5.80 -9.33 -3.29
N ASP A 144 -6.10 -9.45 -2.00
CA ASP A 144 -7.16 -8.68 -1.34
C ASP A 144 -6.65 -7.29 -0.89
N PHE A 145 -6.98 -6.25 -1.67
CA PHE A 145 -6.60 -4.88 -1.33
C PHE A 145 -7.25 -4.35 -0.05
N ARG A 146 -8.43 -4.85 0.34
CA ARG A 146 -9.11 -4.37 1.56
C ARG A 146 -8.38 -4.85 2.80
N ALA A 147 -7.87 -6.09 2.78
CA ALA A 147 -7.07 -6.63 3.86
C ALA A 147 -5.77 -5.83 4.04
N VAL A 148 -5.11 -5.50 2.93
CA VAL A 148 -3.90 -4.66 2.92
C VAL A 148 -4.20 -3.26 3.44
N GLU A 149 -5.18 -2.56 2.88
CA GLU A 149 -5.59 -1.20 3.30
C GLU A 149 -5.91 -1.14 4.80
N ALA A 150 -6.70 -2.08 5.32
CA ALA A 150 -7.05 -2.13 6.74
C ALA A 150 -5.82 -2.29 7.63
N GLY A 151 -4.91 -3.21 7.29
CA GLY A 151 -3.67 -3.44 8.04
C GLY A 151 -2.72 -2.25 7.99
N VAL A 152 -2.52 -1.67 6.80
CA VAL A 152 -1.63 -0.53 6.57
C VAL A 152 -2.12 0.72 7.30
N HIS A 153 -3.41 1.06 7.20
CA HIS A 153 -3.97 2.23 7.88
C HIS A 153 -4.04 2.04 9.40
N ALA A 154 -4.29 0.83 9.91
CA ALA A 154 -4.21 0.54 11.34
C ALA A 154 -2.76 0.70 11.85
N TYR A 155 -1.77 0.22 11.09
CA TYR A 155 -0.36 0.34 11.44
C TYR A 155 0.13 1.79 11.42
N ALA A 156 -0.42 2.64 10.55
CA ALA A 156 -0.16 4.07 10.54
C ALA A 156 -0.59 4.78 11.85
N ALA A 157 -1.49 4.17 12.65
CA ALA A 157 -1.99 4.69 13.93
C ALA A 157 -1.49 3.92 15.17
N ARG A 158 -0.50 3.04 15.01
CA ARG A 158 -0.05 2.09 16.05
C ARG A 158 0.48 2.73 17.34
N ASP A 159 0.90 3.99 17.30
CA ASP A 159 1.44 4.73 18.44
C ASP A 159 0.41 5.70 19.06
N GLY A 160 -0.87 5.58 18.68
CA GLY A 160 -1.97 6.39 19.20
C GLY A 160 -2.33 7.61 18.35
N GLN A 161 -1.56 7.95 17.31
CA GLN A 161 -1.90 8.99 16.34
C GLN A 161 -1.69 8.47 14.92
N TYR A 162 -2.58 8.81 13.99
CA TYR A 162 -2.39 8.46 12.58
C TYR A 162 -1.26 9.29 11.96
N ARG A 163 -0.21 8.63 11.44
CA ARG A 163 1.01 9.26 10.90
C ARG A 163 1.37 8.77 9.49
N SER A 164 2.30 9.47 8.86
CA SER A 164 3.04 8.99 7.68
C SER A 164 3.65 7.60 7.92
N LEU A 165 3.52 6.71 6.93
CA LEU A 165 4.20 5.40 6.91
C LEU A 165 5.67 5.49 6.45
N THR A 166 6.06 6.63 5.89
CA THR A 166 7.39 6.86 5.33
C THR A 166 8.18 7.84 6.20
N ARG A 167 9.50 7.73 6.18
CA ARG A 167 10.47 8.64 6.81
C ARG A 167 11.44 9.14 5.76
N ALA A 168 11.87 10.40 5.89
CA ALA A 168 12.94 10.97 5.10
C ALA A 168 13.94 11.63 6.03
N ARG A 169 15.23 11.55 5.69
CA ARG A 169 16.30 12.23 6.43
C ARG A 169 17.46 12.60 5.52
N VAL A 170 18.25 13.56 5.98
CA VAL A 170 19.51 13.95 5.38
C VAL A 170 20.59 13.84 6.44
N GLU A 171 21.55 12.94 6.22
CA GLU A 171 22.66 12.67 7.14
C GLU A 171 23.95 12.54 6.32
N ASN A 172 25.02 13.26 6.69
CA ASN A 172 26.31 13.21 5.99
C ASN A 172 26.20 13.42 4.46
N ASP A 173 25.42 14.41 4.03
CA ASP A 173 25.10 14.71 2.62
C ASP A 173 24.41 13.57 1.84
N VAL A 174 23.87 12.57 2.54
CA VAL A 174 23.05 11.49 1.98
C VAL A 174 21.59 11.74 2.31
N PHE A 175 20.78 11.87 1.27
CA PHE A 175 19.32 11.85 1.37
C PHE A 175 18.85 10.39 1.40
N THR A 176 18.08 10.03 2.41
CA THR A 176 17.46 8.71 2.55
C THR A 176 15.96 8.86 2.69
N PHE A 177 15.22 8.04 1.95
CA PHE A 177 13.76 7.94 2.01
C PHE A 177 13.37 6.48 2.19
N GLU A 178 12.61 6.17 3.23
CA GLU A 178 12.35 4.80 3.67
C GLU A 178 10.93 4.63 4.22
N ALA A 179 10.46 3.39 4.31
CA ALA A 179 9.15 3.07 4.84
C ALA A 179 9.08 1.65 5.41
N ASP A 180 8.11 1.47 6.32
CA ASP A 180 7.72 0.17 6.87
C ASP A 180 6.27 -0.09 6.47
N PHE A 181 6.05 -1.10 5.62
CA PHE A 181 4.70 -1.46 5.17
C PHE A 181 4.30 -2.85 5.70
N PRO A 182 3.22 -2.96 6.49
CA PRO A 182 2.66 -4.26 6.85
C PRO A 182 1.94 -4.82 5.62
N LEU A 183 2.51 -5.83 4.99
CA LEU A 183 1.97 -6.43 3.77
C LEU A 183 1.88 -7.93 4.00
N ALA A 184 0.67 -8.48 3.91
CA ALA A 184 0.43 -9.92 3.90
C ALA A 184 -0.19 -10.30 2.55
N LEU A 185 0.67 -10.70 1.61
CA LEU A 185 0.27 -11.11 0.26
C LEU A 185 0.47 -12.60 0.05
N GLY A 186 -0.25 -13.16 -0.92
CA GLY A 186 -0.06 -14.53 -1.38
C GLY A 186 0.23 -14.60 -2.87
N THR A 187 0.93 -15.66 -3.27
CA THR A 187 1.17 -16.05 -4.66
C THR A 187 0.48 -17.37 -5.00
N VAL A 188 -0.07 -18.05 -3.99
CA VAL A 188 -0.90 -19.25 -4.16
C VAL A 188 -2.27 -19.11 -3.50
N GLY A 189 -3.30 -19.62 -4.19
CA GLY A 189 -4.66 -19.70 -3.70
C GLY A 189 -5.52 -18.46 -3.98
N GLY A 190 -6.84 -18.63 -3.94
CA GLY A 190 -7.77 -17.55 -4.26
C GLY A 190 -7.71 -17.12 -5.73
N LEU A 191 -7.95 -15.83 -5.97
CA LEU A 191 -7.98 -15.26 -7.33
C LEU A 191 -6.61 -15.21 -8.01
N THR A 192 -5.52 -15.18 -7.23
CA THR A 192 -4.13 -15.15 -7.71
C THR A 192 -3.87 -16.17 -8.82
N SER A 193 -4.37 -17.40 -8.62
CA SER A 193 -4.22 -18.54 -9.54
C SER A 193 -5.45 -18.86 -10.39
N LEU A 194 -6.54 -18.10 -10.27
CA LEU A 194 -7.78 -18.35 -11.01
C LEU A 194 -8.01 -17.32 -12.11
N HIS A 195 -7.75 -16.03 -11.83
CA HIS A 195 -8.02 -14.96 -12.79
C HIS A 195 -6.94 -14.91 -13.89
N PRO A 196 -7.29 -14.96 -15.19
CA PRO A 196 -6.30 -15.01 -16.28
C PRO A 196 -5.31 -13.83 -16.26
N LEU A 197 -5.78 -12.61 -16.02
CA LEU A 197 -4.91 -11.42 -15.94
C LEU A 197 -4.01 -11.42 -14.70
N SER A 198 -4.44 -12.05 -13.61
CA SER A 198 -3.62 -12.19 -12.41
C SER A 198 -2.45 -13.14 -12.66
N LYS A 199 -2.70 -14.25 -13.37
CA LYS A 199 -1.63 -15.16 -13.83
C LYS A 199 -0.64 -14.45 -14.74
N LEU A 200 -1.14 -13.66 -15.68
CA LEU A 200 -0.29 -12.88 -16.58
C LEU A 200 0.57 -11.86 -15.80
N ALA A 201 -0.02 -11.15 -14.84
CA ALA A 201 0.74 -10.23 -13.99
C ALA A 201 1.84 -10.95 -13.20
N MET A 202 1.53 -12.12 -12.62
CA MET A 202 2.53 -12.96 -11.94
C MET A 202 3.64 -13.43 -12.89
N GLN A 203 3.32 -13.78 -14.14
CA GLN A 203 4.30 -14.15 -15.15
C GLN A 203 5.20 -12.97 -15.56
N ILE A 204 4.63 -11.77 -15.73
CA ILE A 204 5.39 -10.53 -16.00
C ILE A 204 6.37 -10.23 -14.86
N LEU A 205 5.98 -10.54 -13.62
CA LEU A 205 6.82 -10.43 -12.43
C LEU A 205 7.78 -11.62 -12.23
N GLU A 206 7.86 -12.54 -13.20
CA GLU A 206 8.72 -13.74 -13.16
C GLU A 206 8.34 -14.75 -12.06
N ASN A 207 7.06 -14.81 -11.68
CA ASN A 207 6.49 -15.70 -10.68
C ASN A 207 7.22 -15.66 -9.32
N PRO A 208 7.20 -14.50 -8.63
CA PRO A 208 7.92 -14.32 -7.38
C PRO A 208 7.36 -15.21 -6.25
N SER A 209 8.16 -15.41 -5.20
CA SER A 209 7.64 -15.87 -3.90
C SER A 209 6.71 -14.82 -3.28
N ALA A 210 5.90 -15.19 -2.28
CA ALA A 210 5.11 -14.18 -1.57
C ALA A 210 5.99 -13.08 -0.95
N GLN A 211 7.15 -13.44 -0.41
CA GLN A 211 8.09 -12.45 0.15
C GLN A 211 8.61 -11.49 -0.92
N ASP A 212 8.93 -11.98 -2.11
CA ASP A 212 9.43 -11.12 -3.18
C ASP A 212 8.31 -10.26 -3.78
N LEU A 213 7.09 -10.78 -3.89
CA LEU A 213 5.93 -9.97 -4.27
C LEU A 213 5.67 -8.83 -3.26
N MET A 214 5.81 -9.12 -1.96
CA MET A 214 5.67 -8.11 -0.90
C MET A 214 6.76 -7.03 -1.03
N LYS A 215 8.01 -7.40 -1.33
CA LYS A 215 9.11 -6.43 -1.61
C LYS A 215 8.79 -5.55 -2.82
N VAL A 216 8.38 -6.14 -3.94
CA VAL A 216 8.02 -5.39 -5.16
C VAL A 216 6.88 -4.41 -4.87
N THR A 217 5.83 -4.88 -4.18
CA THR A 217 4.67 -4.06 -3.80
C THR A 217 5.07 -2.89 -2.90
N ALA A 218 5.93 -3.13 -1.90
CA ALA A 218 6.45 -2.09 -1.02
C ALA A 218 7.27 -1.04 -1.78
N VAL A 219 8.12 -1.45 -2.71
CA VAL A 219 8.89 -0.54 -3.58
C VAL A 219 7.95 0.30 -4.45
N CYS A 220 6.88 -0.28 -5.01
CA CYS A 220 5.87 0.48 -5.76
C CYS A 220 5.18 1.54 -4.89
N GLY A 221 4.84 1.21 -3.63
CA GLY A 221 4.29 2.16 -2.67
C GLY A 221 5.25 3.32 -2.35
N LEU A 222 6.53 3.00 -2.10
CA LEU A 222 7.57 4.01 -1.84
C LEU A 222 7.79 4.91 -3.08
N ALA A 223 7.89 4.32 -4.27
CA ALA A 223 8.08 5.03 -5.52
C ALA A 223 6.91 5.98 -5.82
N GLN A 224 5.67 5.55 -5.57
CA GLN A 224 4.49 6.38 -5.77
C GLN A 224 4.45 7.56 -4.79
N ASN A 225 4.84 7.35 -3.53
CA ASN A 225 4.95 8.44 -2.57
C ASN A 225 6.07 9.41 -2.92
N PHE A 226 7.23 8.90 -3.36
CA PHE A 226 8.32 9.72 -3.86
C PHE A 226 7.85 10.61 -5.02
N ALA A 227 7.16 10.06 -6.02
CA ALA A 227 6.66 10.81 -7.17
C ALA A 227 5.67 11.92 -6.76
N ALA A 228 4.76 11.62 -5.81
CA ALA A 228 3.80 12.59 -5.30
C ALA A 228 4.50 13.73 -4.54
N LEU A 229 5.44 13.42 -3.64
CA LEU A 229 6.22 14.41 -2.90
C LEU A 229 7.10 15.24 -3.84
N HIS A 230 7.78 14.59 -4.78
CA HIS A 230 8.60 15.25 -5.80
C HIS A 230 7.78 16.30 -6.55
N SER A 231 6.58 15.95 -7.01
CA SER A 231 5.70 16.91 -7.70
C SER A 231 5.30 18.06 -6.77
N LEU A 232 4.92 17.77 -5.52
CA LEU A 232 4.49 18.79 -4.56
C LEU A 232 5.58 19.80 -4.20
N VAL A 233 6.84 19.37 -4.08
CA VAL A 233 7.95 20.24 -3.64
C VAL A 233 8.68 20.94 -4.78
N THR A 234 8.37 20.58 -6.03
CA THR A 234 8.97 21.18 -7.24
C THR A 234 7.97 22.02 -8.03
N THR A 235 7.16 21.38 -8.88
CA THR A 235 6.29 22.04 -9.87
C THR A 235 4.84 22.21 -9.42
N GLY A 236 4.41 21.46 -8.41
CA GLY A 236 3.01 21.32 -7.99
C GLY A 236 2.26 20.24 -8.78
N ILE A 237 1.25 19.62 -8.14
CA ILE A 237 0.47 18.51 -8.70
C ILE A 237 -0.33 18.93 -9.95
N GLN A 238 -0.83 20.17 -9.97
CA GLN A 238 -1.74 20.64 -11.03
C GLN A 238 -1.08 20.66 -12.41
N ALA A 239 0.19 21.01 -12.51
CA ALA A 239 0.90 21.01 -13.79
C ALA A 239 0.97 19.60 -14.41
N GLY A 240 1.17 18.57 -13.59
CA GLY A 240 1.15 17.17 -14.03
C GLY A 240 -0.26 16.70 -14.44
N HIS A 241 -1.27 17.00 -13.62
CA HIS A 241 -2.66 16.67 -13.92
C HIS A 241 -3.15 17.32 -15.22
N MET A 242 -2.78 18.58 -15.47
CA MET A 242 -3.16 19.28 -16.70
C MET A 242 -2.56 18.63 -17.95
N LYS A 243 -1.32 18.11 -17.88
CA LYS A 243 -0.73 17.35 -19.00
C LYS A 243 -1.50 16.06 -19.28
N MET A 244 -1.88 15.30 -18.25
CA MET A 244 -2.69 14.09 -18.43
C MET A 244 -4.09 14.42 -18.94
N HIS A 245 -4.71 15.47 -18.40
CA HIS A 245 -6.03 15.91 -18.82
C HIS A 245 -6.03 16.32 -20.29
N LEU A 246 -5.02 17.05 -20.75
CA LEU A 246 -4.84 17.39 -22.16
C LEU A 246 -4.76 16.14 -23.04
N VAL A 247 -3.97 15.12 -22.67
CA VAL A 247 -3.90 13.87 -23.43
C VAL A 247 -5.28 13.23 -23.57
N ASN A 248 -6.05 13.14 -22.48
CA ASN A 248 -7.40 12.58 -22.52
C ASN A 248 -8.36 13.41 -23.39
N MET A 249 -8.27 14.75 -23.33
CA MET A 249 -9.08 15.61 -24.21
C MET A 249 -8.73 15.38 -25.68
N LEU A 250 -7.45 15.24 -26.01
CA LEU A 250 -6.98 15.01 -27.38
C LEU A 250 -7.48 13.68 -27.95
N GLU A 251 -7.52 12.62 -27.14
CA GLU A 251 -8.14 11.35 -27.54
C GLU A 251 -9.65 11.51 -27.77
N GLN A 252 -10.35 12.20 -26.87
CA GLN A 252 -11.80 12.39 -26.98
C GLN A 252 -12.23 13.23 -28.19
N ILE A 253 -11.39 14.14 -28.67
CA ILE A 253 -11.66 14.90 -29.90
C ILE A 253 -11.20 14.16 -31.15
N GLY A 254 -10.61 12.96 -31.02
CA GLY A 254 -10.18 12.12 -32.14
C GLY A 254 -9.03 12.74 -32.94
N ALA A 255 -8.07 13.37 -32.26
CA ALA A 255 -6.85 13.86 -32.91
C ALA A 255 -5.95 12.66 -33.30
N SER A 256 -5.32 12.72 -34.47
CA SER A 256 -4.25 11.79 -34.87
C SER A 256 -2.96 12.09 -34.09
N ASP A 257 -1.97 11.20 -34.16
CA ASP A 257 -0.73 11.39 -33.39
C ASP A 257 0.06 12.65 -33.80
N ASP A 258 0.05 13.00 -35.09
CA ASP A 258 0.66 14.23 -35.60
C ASP A 258 -0.12 15.48 -35.12
N GLU A 259 -1.45 15.42 -35.12
CA GLU A 259 -2.32 16.48 -34.63
C GLU A 259 -2.14 16.70 -33.12
N LYS A 260 -2.00 15.62 -32.35
CA LYS A 260 -1.70 15.66 -30.91
C LYS A 260 -0.39 16.41 -30.65
N LEU A 261 0.63 16.24 -31.48
CA LEU A 261 1.93 16.89 -31.32
C LEU A 261 1.82 18.40 -31.52
N LEU A 262 1.09 18.83 -32.56
CA LEU A 262 0.81 20.24 -32.86
C LEU A 262 -0.02 20.90 -31.75
N LEU A 263 -1.08 20.23 -31.29
CA LEU A 263 -1.95 20.75 -30.24
C LEU A 263 -1.23 20.82 -28.88
N LYS A 264 -0.40 19.84 -28.54
CA LYS A 264 0.42 19.89 -27.31
C LYS A 264 1.36 21.09 -27.30
N LYS A 265 1.98 21.40 -28.43
CA LYS A 265 2.86 22.58 -28.57
C LYS A 265 2.08 23.89 -28.46
N ALA A 266 0.91 23.96 -29.09
CA ALA A 266 0.08 25.17 -29.06
C ALA A 266 -0.52 25.48 -27.68
N PHE A 267 -0.75 24.46 -26.85
CA PHE A 267 -1.32 24.57 -25.51
C PHE A 267 -0.28 24.37 -24.39
N GLN A 268 1.02 24.51 -24.69
CA GLN A 268 2.08 24.34 -23.69
C GLN A 268 2.00 25.38 -22.56
N ASP A 269 1.59 26.62 -22.87
CA ASP A 269 1.49 27.75 -21.93
C ASP A 269 0.05 28.28 -21.79
N LYS A 270 -0.95 27.51 -22.24
CA LYS A 270 -2.37 27.91 -22.19
C LYS A 270 -3.18 26.84 -21.48
N THR A 271 -4.19 27.24 -20.72
CA THR A 271 -5.16 26.30 -20.17
C THR A 271 -6.00 25.70 -21.31
N PRO A 272 -5.91 24.39 -21.58
CA PRO A 272 -6.70 23.76 -22.63
C PRO A 272 -8.18 23.70 -22.26
N SER A 273 -9.04 23.93 -23.26
CA SER A 273 -10.48 23.71 -23.19
C SER A 273 -10.93 22.87 -24.38
N PHE A 274 -12.01 22.10 -24.22
CA PHE A 274 -12.55 21.28 -25.31
C PHE A 274 -12.92 22.09 -26.55
N SER A 275 -13.48 23.28 -26.37
CA SER A 275 -13.82 24.18 -27.49
C SER A 275 -12.57 24.65 -28.21
N GLY A 276 -11.57 25.17 -27.49
CA GLY A 276 -10.33 25.68 -28.08
C GLY A 276 -9.52 24.59 -28.79
N LEU A 277 -9.50 23.37 -28.24
CA LEU A 277 -8.85 22.24 -28.90
C LEU A 277 -9.58 21.82 -30.19
N ARG A 278 -10.92 21.82 -30.21
CA ARG A 278 -11.71 21.49 -31.42
C ARG A 278 -11.58 22.52 -32.52
N GLU A 279 -11.60 23.80 -32.16
CA GLU A 279 -11.40 24.90 -33.13
C GLU A 279 -10.03 24.80 -33.79
N MET A 280 -8.98 24.63 -32.99
CA MET A 280 -7.62 24.53 -33.51
C MET A 280 -7.39 23.24 -34.31
N LEU A 281 -8.01 22.12 -33.91
CA LEU A 281 -7.99 20.88 -34.69
C LEU A 281 -8.67 21.06 -36.05
N ALA A 282 -9.81 21.75 -36.11
CA ALA A 282 -10.48 22.05 -37.36
C ALA A 282 -9.63 22.94 -38.28
N ASP A 283 -8.87 23.89 -37.73
CA ASP A 283 -7.96 24.73 -38.50
C ASP A 283 -6.71 23.98 -38.99
N ILE A 284 -6.20 23.02 -38.21
CA ILE A 284 -5.12 22.13 -38.65
C ILE A 284 -5.57 21.28 -39.85
N ARG A 285 -6.79 20.73 -39.82
CA ARG A 285 -7.33 19.86 -40.88
C ARG A 285 -7.76 20.57 -42.15
N LYS A 286 -7.92 21.90 -42.13
CA LYS A 286 -8.23 22.71 -43.31
C LYS A 286 -7.00 23.04 -44.15
N LYS A 287 -5.80 22.85 -43.60
CA LYS A 287 -4.52 23.01 -44.29
C LYS A 287 -4.09 21.68 -44.91
#